data_AF-A0A432VVB7-F1
#
_entry.id   AF-A0A432VVB7-F1
#
_cell.length_a   1.000
_cell.length_b   1.000
_cell.length_c   1.000
_cell.angle_alpha   90.00
_cell.angle_beta   90.00
_cell.angle_gamma   90.00
#
_symmetry.space_group_name_H-M   'P 1'
#
loop_
_entity.id
_entity.type
_entity.pdbx_description
1 polymer ?
#
loop_
_entity_poly.entity_id
_entity_poly.type
_entity_poly.pdbx_seq_one_letter_code
_entity_poly.pdbx_strand_id
1 'polypeptide(L)'
;MPEPMPEPEPEPLPEPEPAPEPEPEPEPLPPLNEASDVVLQELAEQEVNIQPVQAENMLRKLVVFVDNIARGEIVREAAVINGPQSRFIVQRIDGQIYVDERSYSRYNDIVSWFYEMDTDVLVDQFERFQPVFEEAFGEIKEPGLTFEERVLDAIAILLDTPEPRGLLALSDEEVMYTYADPELENLPAAQKQMLRIGPDNRALVKSKLREIRQRLSQ
;
A
#
# COMPACT_ATOMS: atom_id res chain seq x y z
N MET A 1 71.81 61.52 -1.35
CA MET A 1 70.34 61.62 -1.20
C MET A 1 69.80 60.20 -1.27
N PRO A 2 68.94 59.77 -0.33
CA PRO A 2 68.46 58.38 -0.27
C PRO A 2 67.40 58.11 -1.36
N GLU A 3 67.42 56.88 -1.90
CA GLU A 3 66.46 56.36 -2.90
C GLU A 3 65.07 56.12 -2.25
N PRO A 4 63.95 56.32 -2.98
CA PRO A 4 62.62 56.13 -2.42
C PRO A 4 62.26 54.64 -2.31
N MET A 5 61.65 54.27 -1.18
CA MET A 5 61.09 52.93 -0.95
C MET A 5 59.86 52.70 -1.85
N PRO A 6 59.65 51.49 -2.39
CA PRO A 6 58.47 51.18 -3.20
C PRO A 6 57.19 51.12 -2.33
N GLU A 7 56.11 51.71 -2.84
CA GLU A 7 54.74 51.61 -2.30
C GLU A 7 54.24 50.16 -2.35
N PRO A 8 53.46 49.70 -1.35
CA PRO A 8 52.87 48.36 -1.37
C PRO A 8 51.71 48.30 -2.38
N GLU A 9 51.73 47.31 -3.27
CA GLU A 9 50.60 46.98 -4.14
C GLU A 9 49.40 46.48 -3.30
N PRO A 10 48.16 46.87 -3.66
CA PRO A 10 46.97 46.43 -2.93
C PRO A 10 46.72 44.93 -3.15
N GLU A 11 46.46 44.20 -2.06
CA GLU A 11 46.06 42.79 -2.11
C GLU A 11 44.74 42.63 -2.89
N PRO A 12 44.61 41.61 -3.76
CA PRO A 12 43.39 41.37 -4.51
C PRO A 12 42.26 40.96 -3.56
N LEU A 13 41.12 41.63 -3.68
CA LEU A 13 39.88 41.24 -3.01
C LEU A 13 39.49 39.80 -3.42
N PRO A 14 39.03 38.96 -2.47
CA PRO A 14 38.57 37.62 -2.80
C PRO A 14 37.39 37.68 -3.77
N GLU A 15 37.45 36.88 -4.82
CA GLU A 15 36.35 36.72 -5.77
C GLU A 15 35.10 36.18 -5.03
N PRO A 16 33.90 36.69 -5.33
CA PRO A 16 32.68 36.19 -4.72
C PRO A 16 32.47 34.73 -5.10
N GLU A 17 32.18 33.89 -4.10
CA GLU A 17 31.82 32.48 -4.34
C GLU A 17 30.62 32.39 -5.30
N PRO A 18 30.64 31.45 -6.25
CA PRO A 18 29.53 31.26 -7.17
C PRO A 18 28.25 30.97 -6.37
N ALA A 19 27.18 31.70 -6.68
CA ALA A 19 25.87 31.45 -6.09
C ALA A 19 25.46 29.99 -6.36
N PRO A 20 24.85 29.30 -5.39
CA PRO A 20 24.37 27.94 -5.60
C PRO A 20 23.42 27.91 -6.80
N GLU A 21 23.62 26.95 -7.70
CA GLU A 21 22.71 26.73 -8.82
C GLU A 21 21.29 26.50 -8.27
N PRO A 22 20.25 27.11 -8.88
CA PRO A 22 18.88 26.91 -8.41
C PRO A 22 18.53 25.43 -8.51
N GLU A 23 18.06 24.85 -7.39
CA GLU A 23 17.53 23.49 -7.38
C GLU A 23 16.42 23.37 -8.43
N PRO A 24 16.39 22.29 -9.22
CA PRO A 24 15.35 22.11 -10.23
C PRO A 24 13.97 22.11 -9.54
N GLU A 25 13.05 22.94 -10.03
CA GLU A 25 11.68 22.97 -9.54
C GLU A 25 11.05 21.57 -9.74
N PRO A 26 10.34 21.03 -8.73
CA PRO A 26 9.69 19.73 -8.85
C PRO A 26 8.66 19.78 -9.99
N GLU A 27 8.65 18.74 -10.81
CA GLU A 27 7.66 18.63 -11.89
C GLU A 27 6.24 18.72 -11.31
N PRO A 28 5.34 19.49 -11.95
CA PRO A 28 3.98 19.66 -11.45
C PRO A 28 3.25 18.31 -11.49
N LEU A 29 2.55 17.98 -10.38
CA LEU A 29 1.74 16.77 -10.32
C LEU A 29 0.59 16.82 -11.34
N PRO A 30 0.24 15.68 -11.96
CA PRO A 30 -0.89 15.61 -12.87
C PRO A 30 -2.22 15.84 -12.13
N PRO A 31 -3.26 16.32 -12.82
CA PRO A 31 -4.60 16.40 -12.24
C PRO A 31 -5.11 15.01 -11.87
N LEU A 32 -5.93 14.91 -10.83
CA LEU A 32 -6.41 13.64 -10.27
C LEU A 32 -7.11 12.71 -11.30
N ASN A 33 -7.70 13.24 -12.37
CA ASN A 33 -8.30 12.43 -13.44
C ASN A 33 -7.27 11.72 -14.35
N GLU A 34 -6.05 12.26 -14.44
CA GLU A 34 -4.97 11.73 -15.28
C GLU A 34 -3.90 11.04 -14.43
N ALA A 35 -3.87 11.31 -13.13
CA ALA A 35 -2.83 10.86 -12.22
C ALA A 35 -2.73 9.32 -12.10
N SER A 36 -3.82 8.57 -12.31
CA SER A 36 -3.75 7.10 -12.27
C SER A 36 -2.82 6.54 -13.35
N ASP A 37 -2.87 7.09 -14.56
CA ASP A 37 -2.03 6.64 -15.67
C ASP A 37 -0.56 7.03 -15.45
N VAL A 38 -0.32 8.24 -14.93
CA VAL A 38 1.03 8.73 -14.62
C VAL A 38 1.68 7.90 -13.52
N VAL A 39 0.97 7.62 -12.42
CA VAL A 39 1.49 6.77 -11.33
C VAL A 39 1.89 5.39 -11.85
N LEU A 40 1.06 4.77 -12.69
CA LEU A 40 1.36 3.46 -13.26
C LEU A 40 2.54 3.49 -14.22
N GLN A 41 2.65 4.54 -15.03
CA GLN A 41 3.79 4.72 -15.93
C GLN A 41 5.09 4.84 -15.14
N GLU A 42 5.14 5.71 -14.12
CA GLU A 42 6.34 5.92 -13.32
C GLU A 42 6.73 4.66 -12.53
N LEU A 43 5.75 3.92 -11.99
CA LEU A 43 6.00 2.62 -11.35
C LEU A 43 6.60 1.62 -12.35
N ALA A 44 6.09 1.57 -13.58
CA ALA A 44 6.62 0.69 -14.61
C ALA A 44 8.04 1.07 -15.05
N GLU A 45 8.36 2.38 -15.10
CA GLU A 45 9.72 2.88 -15.39
C GLU A 45 10.72 2.49 -14.29
N GLN A 46 10.25 2.34 -13.05
CA GLN A 46 11.03 1.82 -11.92
C GLN A 46 10.96 0.28 -11.80
N GLU A 47 10.62 -0.41 -12.90
CA GLU A 47 10.56 -1.88 -13.00
C GLU A 47 9.53 -2.55 -12.05
N VAL A 48 8.58 -1.79 -11.51
CA VAL A 48 7.46 -2.34 -10.73
C VAL A 48 6.47 -3.02 -11.69
N ASN A 49 6.15 -4.28 -11.41
CA ASN A 49 5.14 -5.00 -12.17
C ASN A 49 3.73 -4.41 -11.90
N ILE A 50 3.18 -3.69 -12.86
CA ILE A 50 1.82 -3.10 -12.74
C ILE A 50 0.70 -3.97 -13.33
N GLN A 51 1.00 -5.13 -13.92
CA GLN A 51 0.01 -5.95 -14.64
C GLN A 51 -1.24 -6.32 -13.81
N PRO A 52 -1.14 -6.59 -12.50
CA PRO A 52 -2.32 -6.93 -11.69
C PRO A 52 -3.26 -5.75 -11.40
N VAL A 53 -2.81 -4.51 -11.63
CA VAL A 53 -3.54 -3.28 -11.26
C VAL A 53 -4.49 -2.85 -12.37
N GLN A 54 -5.72 -2.50 -11.99
CA GLN A 54 -6.70 -1.89 -12.90
C GLN A 54 -6.48 -0.37 -12.95
N ALA A 55 -6.07 0.15 -14.11
CA ALA A 55 -5.73 1.57 -14.29
C ALA A 55 -6.91 2.53 -14.12
N GLU A 56 -8.11 2.13 -14.56
CA GLU A 56 -9.27 3.02 -14.61
C GLU A 56 -9.70 3.48 -13.20
N ASN A 57 -9.56 4.79 -12.96
CA ASN A 57 -9.87 5.46 -11.69
C ASN A 57 -9.15 4.82 -10.49
N MET A 58 -7.95 4.29 -10.72
CA MET A 58 -7.20 3.50 -9.75
C MET A 58 -6.97 4.26 -8.43
N LEU A 59 -6.57 5.53 -8.48
CA LEU A 59 -6.29 6.30 -7.27
C LEU A 59 -7.54 6.49 -6.40
N ARG A 60 -8.68 6.87 -7.00
CA ARG A 60 -9.95 6.99 -6.26
C ARG A 60 -10.41 5.66 -5.69
N LYS A 61 -10.32 4.58 -6.47
CA LYS A 61 -10.67 3.23 -6.02
C LYS A 61 -9.76 2.79 -4.88
N LEU A 62 -8.46 3.07 -4.95
CA LEU A 62 -7.49 2.77 -3.90
C LEU A 62 -7.85 3.53 -2.62
N VAL A 63 -8.17 4.82 -2.72
CA VAL A 63 -8.61 5.64 -1.59
C VAL A 63 -9.84 5.05 -0.91
N VAL A 64 -10.87 4.69 -1.69
CA VAL A 64 -12.07 4.03 -1.18
C VAL A 64 -11.75 2.65 -0.58
N PHE A 65 -10.87 1.89 -1.20
CA PHE A 65 -10.47 0.56 -0.73
C PHE A 65 -9.75 0.63 0.61
N VAL A 66 -8.78 1.54 0.75
CA VAL A 66 -8.06 1.81 2.00
C VAL A 66 -9.02 2.28 3.10
N ASP A 67 -9.93 3.21 2.79
CA ASP A 67 -10.93 3.68 3.76
C ASP A 67 -11.84 2.55 4.25
N ASN A 68 -12.26 1.64 3.37
CA ASN A 68 -13.08 0.49 3.76
C ASN A 68 -12.29 -0.49 4.65
N ILE A 69 -11.06 -0.85 4.28
CA ILE A 69 -10.23 -1.76 5.09
C ILE A 69 -10.02 -1.20 6.49
N ALA A 70 -9.76 0.09 6.58
CA ALA A 70 -9.50 0.76 7.84
C ALA A 70 -10.78 0.95 8.68
N ARG A 71 -11.98 0.68 8.13
CA ARG A 71 -13.25 0.48 8.87
C ARG A 71 -13.48 -1.00 9.21
N GLY A 72 -12.59 -1.89 8.78
CA GLY A 72 -12.73 -3.34 8.91
C GLY A 72 -13.58 -4.00 7.82
N GLU A 73 -13.92 -3.27 6.76
CA GLU A 73 -14.83 -3.69 5.69
C GLU A 73 -14.08 -4.14 4.43
N ILE A 74 -14.77 -4.89 3.56
CA ILE A 74 -14.26 -5.28 2.23
C ILE A 74 -15.36 -5.03 1.20
N VAL A 75 -15.14 -4.05 0.34
CA VAL A 75 -16.03 -3.71 -0.80
C VAL A 75 -15.34 -4.15 -2.08
N ARG A 76 -15.90 -5.16 -2.76
CA ARG A 76 -15.24 -5.80 -3.91
C ARG A 76 -15.13 -4.87 -5.11
N GLU A 77 -16.11 -3.99 -5.27
CA GLU A 77 -16.23 -3.02 -6.34
C GLU A 77 -15.13 -1.94 -6.26
N ALA A 78 -14.61 -1.70 -5.05
CA ALA A 78 -13.50 -0.78 -4.81
C ALA A 78 -12.12 -1.43 -5.01
N ALA A 79 -12.03 -2.75 -5.17
CA ALA A 79 -10.75 -3.43 -5.31
C ALA A 79 -10.03 -3.01 -6.60
N VAL A 80 -8.79 -2.55 -6.45
CA VAL A 80 -7.92 -2.14 -7.58
C VAL A 80 -7.22 -3.33 -8.25
N ILE A 81 -7.32 -4.51 -7.66
CA ILE A 81 -6.77 -5.78 -8.14
C ILE A 81 -7.88 -6.82 -8.29
N ASN A 82 -7.73 -7.73 -9.25
CA ASN A 82 -8.70 -8.79 -9.46
C ASN A 82 -8.63 -9.88 -8.38
N GLY A 83 -9.79 -10.34 -7.94
CA GLY A 83 -9.89 -11.50 -7.05
C GLY A 83 -9.58 -12.82 -7.78
N PRO A 84 -9.30 -13.89 -7.01
CA PRO A 84 -9.06 -15.22 -7.58
C PRO A 84 -10.28 -15.75 -8.36
N GLN A 85 -10.02 -16.31 -9.54
CA GLN A 85 -11.04 -16.91 -10.41
C GLN A 85 -11.27 -18.40 -10.11
N SER A 86 -10.31 -19.03 -9.43
CA SER A 86 -10.35 -20.44 -9.06
C SER A 86 -11.36 -20.68 -7.94
N ARG A 87 -12.02 -21.84 -7.99
CA ARG A 87 -13.07 -22.22 -7.03
C ARG A 87 -12.48 -22.42 -5.65
N PHE A 88 -13.20 -21.93 -4.64
CA PHE A 88 -12.95 -22.31 -3.26
C PHE A 88 -13.33 -23.78 -3.05
N ILE A 89 -12.45 -24.53 -2.39
CA ILE A 89 -12.64 -25.93 -2.06
C ILE A 89 -12.51 -26.18 -0.55
N VAL A 90 -13.23 -27.19 -0.10
CA VAL A 90 -13.33 -27.60 1.30
C VAL A 90 -13.00 -29.08 1.42
N GLN A 91 -12.58 -29.49 2.61
CA GLN A 91 -12.38 -30.89 2.97
C GLN A 91 -13.31 -31.27 4.12
N ARG A 92 -13.74 -32.54 4.15
CA ARG A 92 -14.58 -33.09 5.22
C ARG A 92 -13.78 -34.13 6.00
N ILE A 93 -13.67 -33.93 7.31
CA ILE A 93 -12.97 -34.83 8.24
C ILE A 93 -13.96 -35.14 9.35
N ASP A 94 -14.28 -36.42 9.55
CA ASP A 94 -15.23 -36.89 10.58
C ASP A 94 -16.59 -36.14 10.59
N GLY A 95 -17.07 -35.75 9.41
CA GLY A 95 -18.34 -35.03 9.23
C GLY A 95 -18.25 -33.50 9.37
N GLN A 96 -17.15 -32.97 9.90
CA GLN A 96 -16.90 -31.54 10.00
C GLN A 96 -16.25 -31.00 8.71
N ILE A 97 -16.67 -29.80 8.29
CA ILE A 97 -16.13 -29.10 7.11
C ILE A 97 -14.97 -28.22 7.55
N TYR A 98 -13.88 -28.24 6.79
CA TYR A 98 -12.72 -27.37 6.96
C TYR A 98 -12.35 -26.71 5.64
N VAL A 99 -11.70 -25.56 5.72
CA VAL A 99 -10.96 -24.99 4.58
C VAL A 99 -9.93 -26.03 4.12
N ASP A 100 -9.93 -26.34 2.83
CA ASP A 100 -8.86 -27.12 2.22
C ASP A 100 -7.68 -26.18 1.93
N GLU A 101 -6.47 -26.54 2.36
CA GLU A 101 -5.29 -25.68 2.22
C GLU A 101 -4.99 -25.33 0.76
N ARG A 102 -5.38 -26.18 -0.20
CA ARG A 102 -5.26 -25.89 -1.63
C ARG A 102 -6.06 -24.66 -2.04
N SER A 103 -7.11 -24.28 -1.30
CA SER A 103 -7.85 -23.04 -1.52
C SER A 103 -7.01 -21.78 -1.27
N TYR A 104 -5.92 -21.87 -0.51
CA TYR A 104 -5.04 -20.72 -0.27
C TYR A 104 -4.20 -20.39 -1.50
N SER A 105 -3.86 -21.40 -2.31
CA SER A 105 -3.06 -21.24 -3.55
C SER A 105 -3.65 -20.22 -4.54
N ARG A 106 -4.97 -20.01 -4.46
CA ARG A 106 -5.69 -19.03 -5.28
C ARG A 106 -5.18 -17.59 -5.10
N TYR A 107 -4.59 -17.30 -3.95
CA TYR A 107 -4.05 -15.99 -3.63
C TYR A 107 -2.54 -15.89 -3.80
N ASN A 108 -1.84 -16.99 -4.12
CA ASN A 108 -0.38 -17.00 -4.14
C ASN A 108 0.19 -15.99 -5.13
N ASP A 109 -0.34 -15.94 -6.36
CA ASP A 109 0.20 -15.06 -7.40
C ASP A 109 0.07 -13.59 -6.99
N ILE A 110 -1.09 -13.18 -6.48
CA ILE A 110 -1.34 -11.79 -6.09
C ILE A 110 -0.60 -11.41 -4.80
N VAL A 111 -0.44 -12.33 -3.86
CA VAL A 111 0.31 -12.08 -2.62
C VAL A 111 1.80 -12.02 -2.89
N SER A 112 2.33 -12.92 -3.72
CA SER A 112 3.74 -12.92 -4.12
C SER A 112 4.06 -11.63 -4.86
N TRP A 113 3.21 -11.25 -5.82
CA TRP A 113 3.32 -9.97 -6.52
C TRP A 113 3.41 -8.79 -5.55
N PHE A 114 2.48 -8.67 -4.59
CA PHE A 114 2.49 -7.57 -3.61
C PHE A 114 3.73 -7.61 -2.70
N TYR A 115 4.14 -8.80 -2.27
CA TYR A 115 5.29 -8.99 -1.40
C TYR A 115 6.62 -8.65 -2.10
N GLU A 116 6.73 -8.89 -3.40
CA GLU A 116 7.92 -8.64 -4.21
C GLU A 116 8.10 -7.16 -4.60
N MET A 117 7.07 -6.32 -4.42
CA MET A 117 7.18 -4.89 -4.71
C MET A 117 8.21 -4.21 -3.79
N ASP A 118 9.08 -3.39 -4.37
CA ASP A 118 10.04 -2.58 -3.62
C ASP A 118 9.29 -1.57 -2.74
N THR A 119 9.57 -1.59 -1.44
CA THR A 119 8.85 -0.75 -0.48
C THR A 119 9.30 0.70 -0.52
N ASP A 120 10.56 0.98 -0.82
CA ASP A 120 11.05 2.35 -0.93
C ASP A 120 10.41 3.01 -2.16
N VAL A 121 10.40 2.32 -3.30
CA VAL A 121 9.70 2.78 -4.51
C VAL A 121 8.21 3.06 -4.24
N LEU A 122 7.52 2.16 -3.54
CA LEU A 122 6.10 2.34 -3.24
C LEU A 122 5.83 3.54 -2.33
N VAL A 123 6.65 3.73 -1.30
CA VAL A 123 6.46 4.84 -0.36
C VAL A 123 6.89 6.16 -0.99
N ASP A 124 7.98 6.21 -1.74
CA ASP A 124 8.41 7.41 -2.46
C ASP A 124 7.33 7.88 -3.44
N GLN A 125 6.70 6.95 -4.17
CA GLN A 125 5.57 7.27 -5.04
C GLN A 125 4.32 7.70 -4.25
N PHE A 126 4.05 7.08 -3.11
CA PHE A 126 2.96 7.52 -2.24
C PHE A 126 3.15 8.95 -1.73
N GLU A 127 4.35 9.28 -1.24
CA GLU A 127 4.74 10.60 -0.74
C GLU A 127 4.68 11.65 -1.87
N ARG A 128 5.24 11.33 -3.05
CA ARG A 128 5.19 12.22 -4.23
C ARG A 128 3.76 12.55 -4.64
N PHE A 129 2.87 11.56 -4.70
CA PHE A 129 1.48 11.75 -5.12
C PHE A 129 0.53 12.05 -3.96
N GLN A 130 1.04 12.31 -2.75
CA GLN A 130 0.22 12.61 -1.57
C GLN A 130 -0.82 13.72 -1.84
N PRO A 131 -0.51 14.86 -2.48
CA PRO A 131 -1.52 15.88 -2.76
C PRO A 131 -2.70 15.38 -3.59
N VAL A 132 -2.45 14.47 -4.53
CA VAL A 132 -3.49 13.87 -5.39
C VAL A 132 -4.33 12.86 -4.60
N PHE A 133 -3.70 12.07 -3.74
CA PHE A 133 -4.41 11.19 -2.82
C PHE A 133 -5.29 11.97 -1.83
N GLU A 134 -4.80 13.08 -1.29
CA GLU A 134 -5.56 13.94 -0.39
C GLU A 134 -6.76 14.60 -1.11
N GLU A 135 -6.59 15.03 -2.37
CA GLU A 135 -7.69 15.51 -3.21
C GLU A 135 -8.79 14.44 -3.34
N ALA A 136 -8.41 13.21 -3.70
CA ALA A 136 -9.34 12.08 -3.84
C ALA A 136 -9.99 11.68 -2.52
N PHE A 137 -9.25 11.72 -1.40
CA PHE A 137 -9.77 11.39 -0.08
C PHE A 137 -10.76 12.44 0.44
N GLY A 138 -10.52 13.71 0.13
CA GLY A 138 -11.45 14.80 0.39
C GLY A 138 -12.80 14.66 -0.31
N GLU A 139 -12.90 13.89 -1.40
CA GLU A 139 -14.18 13.59 -2.06
C GLU A 139 -15.10 12.70 -1.19
N ILE A 140 -14.54 11.89 -0.28
CA ILE A 140 -15.28 10.88 0.49
C ILE A 140 -15.31 11.13 2.00
N LYS A 141 -14.58 12.13 2.51
CA LYS A 141 -14.45 12.39 3.96
C LYS A 141 -14.58 13.89 4.31
N GLU A 142 -15.16 14.16 5.48
CA GLU A 142 -15.12 15.47 6.17
C GLU A 142 -13.73 15.82 6.75
N PRO A 143 -13.38 17.12 6.86
CA PRO A 143 -12.02 17.58 7.12
C PRO A 143 -11.43 17.11 8.47
N GLY A 144 -10.11 16.89 8.48
CA GLY A 144 -9.32 16.69 9.70
C GLY A 144 -8.60 15.34 9.85
N LEU A 145 -8.66 14.46 8.85
CA LEU A 145 -7.80 13.27 8.75
C LEU A 145 -7.13 13.27 7.38
N THR A 146 -5.84 12.97 7.35
CA THR A 146 -5.06 12.77 6.14
C THR A 146 -5.29 11.36 5.56
N PHE A 147 -5.02 11.20 4.27
CA PHE A 147 -5.04 9.89 3.65
C PHE A 147 -3.93 8.97 4.20
N GLU A 148 -2.77 9.53 4.55
CA GLU A 148 -1.68 8.77 5.17
C GLU A 148 -2.08 8.15 6.51
N GLU A 149 -2.71 8.93 7.41
CA GLU A 149 -3.26 8.39 8.66
C GLU A 149 -4.25 7.26 8.39
N ARG A 150 -5.04 7.37 7.30
CA ARG A 150 -5.98 6.35 6.89
C ARG A 150 -5.31 5.07 6.38
N VAL A 151 -4.21 5.20 5.65
CA VAL A 151 -3.36 4.06 5.24
C VAL A 151 -2.81 3.35 6.48
N LEU A 152 -2.32 4.11 7.46
CA LEU A 152 -1.79 3.55 8.72
C LEU A 152 -2.88 2.81 9.53
N ASP A 153 -4.09 3.35 9.59
CA ASP A 153 -5.26 2.67 10.18
C ASP A 153 -5.56 1.34 9.45
N ALA A 154 -5.56 1.34 8.11
CA ALA A 154 -5.81 0.15 7.30
C ALA A 154 -4.79 -0.96 7.62
N ILE A 155 -3.52 -0.57 7.66
CA ILE A 155 -2.42 -1.47 8.00
C ILE A 155 -2.62 -2.01 9.42
N ALA A 156 -2.99 -1.18 10.39
CA ALA A 156 -3.23 -1.62 11.76
C ALA A 156 -4.33 -2.69 11.84
N ILE A 157 -5.47 -2.48 11.18
CA ILE A 157 -6.58 -3.45 11.11
C ILE A 157 -6.10 -4.81 10.57
N LEU A 158 -5.33 -4.81 9.48
CA LEU A 158 -4.84 -6.04 8.85
C LEU A 158 -3.79 -6.75 9.71
N LEU A 159 -2.89 -6.00 10.34
CA LEU A 159 -1.86 -6.56 11.22
C LEU A 159 -2.44 -7.21 12.48
N ASP A 160 -3.56 -6.69 12.98
CA ASP A 160 -4.29 -7.19 14.15
C ASP A 160 -5.05 -8.50 13.88
N THR A 161 -5.10 -8.99 12.63
CA THR A 161 -5.72 -10.28 12.32
C THR A 161 -5.11 -11.42 13.17
N PRO A 162 -5.89 -12.26 13.85
CA PRO A 162 -5.36 -13.37 14.63
C PRO A 162 -4.69 -14.45 13.77
N GLU A 163 -3.85 -15.28 14.40
CA GLU A 163 -3.13 -16.40 13.76
C GLU A 163 -3.54 -17.74 14.38
N PRO A 164 -4.78 -18.19 14.12
CA PRO A 164 -5.26 -19.49 14.60
C PRO A 164 -4.39 -20.63 14.06
N ARG A 165 -4.21 -21.67 14.88
CA ARG A 165 -3.43 -22.87 14.53
C ARG A 165 -4.34 -23.96 13.98
N GLY A 166 -3.83 -24.70 13.00
CA GLY A 166 -4.54 -25.82 12.41
C GLY A 166 -5.61 -25.42 11.39
N LEU A 167 -6.46 -26.39 11.05
CA LEU A 167 -7.48 -26.23 10.02
C LEU A 167 -8.63 -25.36 10.53
N LEU A 168 -9.06 -24.41 9.69
CA LEU A 168 -10.20 -23.55 9.99
C LEU A 168 -11.50 -24.29 9.66
N ALA A 169 -12.28 -24.59 10.70
CA ALA A 169 -13.59 -25.21 10.55
C ALA A 169 -14.60 -24.22 9.96
N LEU A 170 -15.50 -24.74 9.12
CA LEU A 170 -16.54 -23.96 8.43
C LEU A 170 -17.94 -24.45 8.80
N SER A 171 -18.90 -23.54 8.73
CA SER A 171 -20.34 -23.82 8.76
C SER A 171 -20.93 -23.61 7.36
N ASP A 172 -21.91 -24.45 6.99
CA ASP A 172 -22.69 -24.36 5.75
C ASP A 172 -24.18 -24.06 5.99
N GLU A 173 -24.50 -23.51 7.17
CA GLU A 173 -25.86 -23.07 7.52
C GLU A 173 -26.33 -21.87 6.69
N GLU A 174 -25.40 -21.05 6.20
CA GLU A 174 -25.66 -19.94 5.31
C GLU A 174 -25.40 -20.28 3.83
N VAL A 175 -25.88 -19.42 2.93
CA VAL A 175 -25.67 -19.58 1.47
C VAL A 175 -24.18 -19.64 1.11
N MET A 176 -23.34 -18.98 1.91
CA MET A 176 -21.88 -18.98 1.78
C MET A 176 -21.25 -19.60 3.02
N TYR A 177 -20.09 -20.24 2.86
CA TYR A 177 -19.34 -20.75 4.00
C TYR A 177 -18.93 -19.62 4.97
N THR A 178 -19.23 -19.84 6.25
CA THR A 178 -18.78 -19.02 7.38
C THR A 178 -17.81 -19.81 8.25
N TYR A 179 -17.05 -19.15 9.12
CA TYR A 179 -16.22 -19.82 10.11
C TYR A 179 -17.12 -20.43 11.20
N ALA A 180 -16.84 -21.67 11.57
CA ALA A 180 -17.58 -22.34 12.65
C ALA A 180 -17.20 -21.81 14.04
N ASP A 181 -16.00 -21.25 14.18
CA ASP A 181 -15.56 -20.58 15.42
C ASP A 181 -16.16 -19.16 15.48
N PRO A 182 -17.01 -18.86 16.49
CA PRO A 182 -17.61 -17.54 16.64
C PRO A 182 -16.58 -16.42 16.83
N GLU A 183 -15.42 -16.70 17.42
CA GLU A 183 -14.37 -15.67 17.58
C GLU A 183 -13.81 -15.26 16.21
N LEU A 184 -13.66 -16.20 15.28
CA LEU A 184 -13.20 -15.93 13.92
C LEU A 184 -14.30 -15.32 13.04
N GLU A 185 -15.55 -15.79 13.18
CA GLU A 185 -16.66 -15.30 12.35
C GLU A 185 -17.05 -13.85 12.70
N ASN A 186 -16.90 -13.45 13.97
CA ASN A 186 -17.18 -12.08 14.41
C ASN A 186 -16.04 -11.09 14.11
N LEU A 187 -14.93 -11.53 13.51
CA LEU A 187 -13.86 -10.62 13.10
C LEU A 187 -14.36 -9.67 12.00
N PRO A 188 -13.77 -8.45 11.91
CA PRO A 188 -13.95 -7.56 10.77
C PRO A 188 -13.76 -8.30 9.44
N ALA A 189 -14.52 -7.90 8.42
CA ALA A 189 -14.46 -8.53 7.10
C ALA A 189 -13.04 -8.52 6.50
N ALA A 190 -12.28 -7.45 6.73
CA ALA A 190 -10.88 -7.36 6.32
C ALA A 190 -9.99 -8.42 6.98
N GLN A 191 -10.17 -8.66 8.29
CA GLN A 191 -9.44 -9.70 9.02
C GLN A 191 -9.88 -11.11 8.59
N LYS A 192 -11.19 -11.32 8.34
CA LYS A 192 -11.66 -12.58 7.73
C LYS A 192 -11.05 -12.81 6.35
N GLN A 193 -10.86 -11.76 5.55
CA GLN A 193 -10.15 -11.87 4.27
C GLN A 193 -8.68 -12.29 4.45
N MET A 194 -8.00 -11.78 5.47
CA MET A 194 -6.64 -12.21 5.85
C MET A 194 -6.58 -13.67 6.33
N LEU A 195 -7.67 -14.20 6.92
CA LEU A 195 -7.77 -15.64 7.20
C LEU A 195 -7.98 -16.46 5.92
N ARG A 196 -8.77 -15.95 4.95
CA ARG A 196 -9.08 -16.63 3.68
C ARG A 196 -7.89 -16.77 2.74
N ILE A 197 -6.88 -15.91 2.84
CA ILE A 197 -5.66 -16.03 2.01
C ILE A 197 -4.73 -17.16 2.49
N GLY A 198 -4.93 -17.68 3.71
CA GLY A 198 -4.12 -18.75 4.29
C GLY A 198 -2.97 -18.24 5.16
N PRO A 199 -2.38 -19.11 6.00
CA PRO A 199 -1.36 -18.73 6.97
C PRO A 199 -0.09 -18.16 6.33
N ASP A 200 0.45 -18.83 5.31
CA ASP A 200 1.71 -18.42 4.67
C ASP A 200 1.56 -17.08 3.95
N ASN A 201 0.51 -16.95 3.12
CA ASN A 201 0.18 -15.69 2.45
C ASN A 201 -0.10 -14.56 3.45
N ARG A 202 -0.81 -14.83 4.55
CA ARG A 202 -1.04 -13.85 5.61
C ARG A 202 0.27 -13.39 6.24
N ALA A 203 1.22 -14.28 6.47
CA ALA A 203 2.53 -13.93 7.02
C ALA A 203 3.29 -12.99 6.07
N LEU A 204 3.29 -13.29 4.76
CA LEU A 204 3.90 -12.43 3.73
C LEU A 204 3.27 -11.04 3.69
N VAL A 205 1.94 -10.96 3.61
CA VAL A 205 1.21 -9.69 3.59
C VAL A 205 1.53 -8.89 4.87
N LYS A 206 1.43 -9.51 6.05
CA LYS A 206 1.78 -8.82 7.30
C LYS A 206 3.23 -8.35 7.35
N SER A 207 4.16 -9.09 6.76
CA SER A 207 5.57 -8.68 6.67
C SER A 207 5.70 -7.40 5.84
N LYS A 208 5.18 -7.40 4.61
CA LYS A 208 5.22 -6.23 3.71
C LYS A 208 4.50 -5.01 4.31
N LEU A 209 3.35 -5.20 4.96
CA LEU A 209 2.62 -4.11 5.62
C LEU A 209 3.41 -3.50 6.80
N ARG A 210 4.19 -4.30 7.55
CA ARG A 210 5.07 -3.76 8.61
C ARG A 210 6.20 -2.93 8.02
N GLU A 211 6.78 -3.37 6.91
CA GLU A 211 7.82 -2.66 6.15
C GLU A 211 7.31 -1.30 5.68
N ILE A 212 6.16 -1.28 5.00
CA ILE A 212 5.51 -0.04 4.54
C ILE A 212 5.21 0.90 5.71
N ARG A 213 4.61 0.38 6.79
CA ARG A 213 4.31 1.19 7.98
C ARG A 213 5.56 1.80 8.59
N GLN A 214 6.66 1.05 8.65
CA GLN A 214 7.93 1.53 9.18
C GLN A 214 8.51 2.64 8.31
N ARG A 215 8.43 2.52 6.98
CA ARG A 215 8.95 3.51 6.03
C ARG A 215 8.12 4.80 5.99
N LEU A 216 6.80 4.72 6.19
CA LEU A 216 5.91 5.89 6.33
C LEU A 216 6.06 6.63 7.67
N SER A 217 6.53 5.94 8.72
CA SER A 217 6.67 6.52 10.06
C SER A 217 8.06 7.11 10.37
N GLN A 218 8.94 7.17 9.36
CA GLN A 218 10.31 7.68 9.48
C GLN A 218 10.37 9.16 9.08
#